data_AF-A0A1Y6CJ15-F1
#
_entry.id   AF-A0A1Y6CJ15-F1
#
_cell.length_a   1.000
_cell.length_b   1.000
_cell.length_c   1.000
_cell.angle_alpha   90.00
_cell.angle_beta   90.00
_cell.angle_gamma   90.00
#
_symmetry.space_group_name_H-M   'P 1'
#
loop_
_entity.id
_entity.type
_entity.pdbx_description
1 polymer ?
#
loop_
_entity_poly.entity_id
_entity_poly.type
_entity_poly.pdbx_seq_one_letter_code
_entity_poly.pdbx_strand_id
1 'polypeptide(L)'
;MSRKPWFACLTLLLLTLLQSKVFAAHHEGESTPQEPAAPAEQSVAATNQYSCTLQGLVRRVEIAYATDGTGVPCDVNYYKDSEAPDAVSTLWSAQNLEGYCEQKANEFVAKLQSWGWECTAK
;
A
#
# COMPACT_ATOMS: atom_id res chain seq x y z
N MET A 1 -27.64 31.52 13.00
CA MET A 1 -26.45 32.13 12.34
C MET A 1 -25.64 32.85 13.42
N SER A 2 -24.52 32.29 13.85
CA SER A 2 -23.57 32.98 14.73
C SER A 2 -22.17 32.50 14.38
N ARG A 3 -21.44 33.38 13.70
CA ARG A 3 -20.00 33.28 13.44
C ARG A 3 -19.28 33.99 14.59
N LYS A 4 -18.30 33.38 15.23
CA LYS A 4 -17.20 34.15 15.86
C LYS A 4 -15.84 33.41 15.73
N PRO A 5 -14.81 34.08 15.20
CA PRO A 5 -13.47 33.55 14.99
C PRO A 5 -12.60 33.78 16.24
N TRP A 6 -11.84 32.77 16.66
CA TRP A 6 -10.84 32.91 17.72
C TRP A 6 -9.46 33.15 17.10
N PHE A 7 -9.07 34.41 17.16
CA PHE A 7 -7.73 34.97 17.28
C PHE A 7 -6.50 34.08 17.02
N ALA A 8 -5.73 34.53 16.03
CA ALA A 8 -4.31 34.28 15.86
C ALA A 8 -3.50 34.62 17.12
N CYS A 9 -2.52 33.79 17.45
CA CYS A 9 -1.42 34.13 18.35
C CYS A 9 -0.10 33.95 17.59
N LEU A 10 0.61 35.06 17.47
CA LEU A 10 1.81 35.30 16.70
C LEU A 10 2.97 35.39 17.70
N THR A 11 3.90 34.43 17.71
CA THR A 11 5.22 34.62 18.35
C THR A 11 6.32 33.88 17.58
N LEU A 12 7.13 34.67 16.87
CA LEU A 12 8.51 34.41 16.49
C LEU A 12 9.33 33.83 17.66
N LEU A 13 10.20 32.86 17.40
CA LEU A 13 11.60 32.95 17.84
C LEU A 13 12.54 32.03 17.04
N LEU A 14 13.55 32.70 16.49
CA LEU A 14 14.71 32.22 15.77
C LEU A 14 15.64 31.32 16.61
N LEU A 15 16.49 30.59 15.89
CA LEU A 15 17.82 30.10 16.27
C LEU A 15 17.91 28.87 17.20
N THR A 16 18.12 27.70 16.59
CA THR A 16 19.22 26.82 17.03
C THR A 16 20.02 26.34 15.83
N LEU A 17 21.23 26.88 15.79
CA LEU A 17 22.36 26.58 14.93
C LEU A 17 22.91 25.17 15.16
N LEU A 18 23.34 24.56 14.06
CA LEU A 18 24.66 23.91 13.91
C LEU A 18 24.90 22.62 14.69
N GLN A 19 24.78 21.48 14.02
CA GLN A 19 25.80 20.42 14.12
C GLN A 19 26.07 19.78 12.76
N SER A 20 27.09 20.29 12.10
CA SER A 20 27.88 19.58 11.10
C SER A 20 28.51 18.34 11.75
N LYS A 21 28.44 17.18 11.07
CA LYS A 21 29.45 16.12 11.20
C LYS A 21 29.38 15.20 9.98
N VAL A 22 30.11 15.64 8.96
CA VAL A 22 30.64 14.78 7.90
C VAL A 22 31.62 13.82 8.57
N PHE A 23 31.22 12.56 8.76
CA PHE A 23 32.14 11.48 9.08
C PHE A 23 32.56 10.82 7.76
N ALA A 24 33.69 11.26 7.24
CA ALA A 24 34.49 10.45 6.33
C ALA A 24 35.35 9.53 7.21
N ALA A 25 35.06 8.23 7.17
CA ALA A 25 35.96 7.19 7.68
C ALA A 25 36.04 6.11 6.61
N HIS A 26 37.27 5.93 6.12
CA HIS A 26 37.68 4.89 5.18
C HIS A 26 37.41 3.52 5.79
N HIS A 27 36.74 2.65 5.04
CA HIS A 27 36.75 1.21 5.29
C HIS A 27 37.45 0.55 4.11
N GLU A 28 38.67 0.11 4.37
CA GLU A 28 39.40 -0.84 3.55
C GLU A 28 38.77 -2.20 3.85
N GLY A 29 37.99 -2.71 2.91
CA GLY A 29 37.29 -3.98 3.01
C GLY A 29 37.53 -4.78 1.75
N GLU A 30 38.57 -5.60 1.79
CA GLU A 30 38.70 -6.91 1.14
C GLU A 30 37.76 -7.17 -0.05
N SER A 31 38.30 -6.98 -1.27
CA SER A 31 37.66 -7.39 -2.52
C SER A 31 37.56 -8.92 -2.59
N THR A 32 36.47 -9.46 -2.07
CA THR A 32 36.05 -10.83 -2.38
C THR A 32 35.52 -10.85 -3.82
N PRO A 33 35.97 -11.76 -4.70
CA PRO A 33 35.40 -11.89 -6.04
C PRO A 33 33.91 -12.27 -5.98
N GLN A 34 33.04 -11.40 -6.52
CA GLN A 34 31.63 -11.71 -6.78
C GLN A 34 31.51 -12.65 -8.00
N GLU A 35 31.32 -13.93 -7.69
CA GLU A 35 30.71 -14.97 -8.55
C GLU A 35 29.23 -14.57 -8.83
N PRO A 36 28.71 -14.73 -10.07
CA PRO A 36 27.66 -13.87 -10.62
C PRO A 36 26.29 -13.98 -9.95
N ALA A 37 25.62 -12.82 -9.93
CA ALA A 37 24.28 -12.58 -9.40
C ALA A 37 23.24 -13.59 -9.90
N ALA A 38 22.63 -14.30 -8.95
CA ALA A 38 21.23 -14.72 -9.09
C ALA A 38 20.36 -13.45 -9.24
N PRO A 39 19.35 -13.44 -10.12
CA PRO A 39 18.50 -12.27 -10.30
C PRO A 39 17.87 -11.90 -8.96
N ALA A 40 17.93 -10.60 -8.64
CA ALA A 40 17.29 -10.03 -7.47
C ALA A 40 15.83 -10.49 -7.41
N GLU A 41 15.54 -11.38 -6.45
CA GLU A 41 14.18 -11.73 -6.08
C GLU A 41 13.56 -10.44 -5.53
N GLN A 42 12.75 -9.80 -6.36
CA GLN A 42 12.04 -8.58 -6.01
C GLN A 42 11.13 -8.94 -4.84
N SER A 43 11.48 -8.44 -3.65
CA SER A 43 10.62 -8.55 -2.47
C SER A 43 9.37 -7.73 -2.73
N VAL A 44 8.36 -8.36 -3.32
CA VAL A 44 7.04 -7.76 -3.45
C VAL A 44 6.49 -7.67 -2.03
N ALA A 45 6.47 -6.47 -1.46
CA ALA A 45 5.73 -6.26 -0.22
C ALA A 45 4.30 -6.78 -0.42
N ALA A 46 3.79 -7.56 0.55
CA ALA A 46 2.45 -8.13 0.48
C ALA A 46 1.43 -6.97 0.40
N THR A 47 0.88 -6.76 -0.79
CA THR A 47 -0.15 -5.75 -1.04
C THR A 47 -1.50 -6.37 -0.70
N ASN A 48 -2.19 -5.80 0.28
CA ASN A 48 -3.50 -6.29 0.70
C ASN A 48 -4.65 -5.41 0.19
N GLN A 49 -4.35 -4.35 -0.54
CA GLN A 49 -5.38 -3.46 -1.07
C GLN A 49 -4.96 -2.83 -2.41
N TYR A 50 -5.94 -2.64 -3.29
CA TYR A 50 -5.82 -1.94 -4.56
C TYR A 50 -6.88 -0.84 -4.65
N SER A 51 -6.50 0.30 -5.22
CA SER A 51 -7.42 1.37 -5.63
C SER A 51 -7.44 1.43 -7.15
N CYS A 52 -8.62 1.28 -7.74
CA CYS A 52 -8.86 1.33 -9.17
C CYS A 52 -9.72 2.54 -9.52
N THR A 53 -9.34 3.31 -10.54
CA THR A 53 -10.04 4.53 -10.94
C THR A 53 -10.41 4.53 -12.42
N LEU A 54 -11.57 5.09 -12.75
CA LEU A 54 -12.03 5.29 -14.12
C LEU A 54 -13.01 6.46 -14.17
N GLN A 55 -12.69 7.52 -14.92
CA GLN A 55 -13.59 8.67 -15.15
C GLN A 55 -14.16 9.28 -13.86
N GLY A 56 -13.34 9.39 -12.81
CA GLY A 56 -13.74 9.93 -11.51
C GLY A 56 -14.44 8.94 -10.57
N LEU A 57 -14.70 7.70 -11.02
CA LEU A 57 -15.15 6.61 -10.16
C LEU A 57 -13.96 5.95 -9.46
N VAL A 58 -14.18 5.53 -8.22
CA VAL A 58 -13.22 4.82 -7.38
C VAL A 58 -13.80 3.47 -6.97
N ARG A 59 -12.99 2.43 -7.18
CA ARG A 59 -13.24 1.07 -6.76
C ARG A 59 -12.06 0.56 -5.95
N ARG A 60 -12.34 -0.28 -4.98
CA ARG A 60 -11.32 -0.85 -4.11
C ARG A 60 -11.45 -2.36 -4.07
N VAL A 61 -10.32 -3.03 -4.15
CA VAL A 61 -10.19 -4.47 -3.94
C VAL A 61 -9.33 -4.64 -2.70
N GLU A 62 -9.79 -5.40 -1.72
CA GLU A 62 -9.12 -5.61 -0.44
C GLU A 62 -9.03 -7.10 -0.16
N ILE A 63 -7.88 -7.54 0.33
CA ILE A 63 -7.68 -8.87 0.89
C ILE A 63 -7.76 -8.71 2.41
N ALA A 64 -8.80 -9.29 3.01
CA ALA A 64 -8.99 -9.29 4.45
C ALA A 64 -8.60 -10.64 5.03
N TYR A 65 -7.71 -10.66 6.01
CA TYR A 65 -7.36 -11.86 6.78
C TYR A 65 -8.09 -11.83 8.12
N ALA A 66 -8.61 -12.97 8.57
CA ALA A 66 -9.28 -13.03 9.88
C ALA A 66 -8.30 -12.92 11.06
N THR A 67 -7.02 -13.25 10.84
CA THR A 67 -5.96 -13.11 11.84
C THR A 67 -4.73 -12.58 11.13
N ASP A 68 -4.14 -11.52 11.70
CA ASP A 68 -2.97 -10.89 11.12
C ASP A 68 -1.78 -11.87 11.09
N GLY A 69 -1.10 -11.93 9.94
CA GLY A 69 0.12 -12.71 9.76
C GLY A 69 -0.07 -14.21 9.52
N THR A 70 -1.31 -14.72 9.49
CA THR A 70 -1.57 -16.16 9.25
C THR A 70 -1.87 -16.50 7.80
N GLY A 71 -2.16 -15.51 6.94
CA GLY A 71 -2.49 -15.72 5.52
C GLY A 71 -3.85 -16.40 5.25
N VAL A 72 -4.43 -17.07 6.23
CA VAL A 72 -5.75 -17.71 6.18
C VAL A 72 -6.42 -17.71 7.57
N PRO A 73 -7.76 -17.78 7.65
CA PRO A 73 -8.70 -17.65 6.53
C PRO A 73 -8.69 -16.23 5.96
N CYS A 74 -9.02 -16.10 4.67
CA CYS A 74 -8.98 -14.83 3.94
C CYS A 74 -10.22 -14.61 3.08
N ASP A 75 -10.55 -13.35 2.84
CA ASP A 75 -11.61 -12.89 1.94
C ASP A 75 -11.06 -11.87 0.93
N VAL A 76 -11.61 -11.88 -0.28
CA VAL A 76 -11.41 -10.82 -1.28
C VAL A 76 -12.67 -9.97 -1.36
N ASN A 77 -12.59 -8.76 -0.83
CA ASN A 77 -13.67 -7.81 -0.77
C ASN A 77 -13.56 -6.77 -1.89
N TYR A 78 -14.70 -6.41 -2.46
CA TYR A 78 -14.80 -5.43 -3.52
C TYR A 78 -15.80 -4.34 -3.16
N TYR A 79 -15.35 -3.10 -3.34
CA TYR A 79 -16.11 -1.89 -3.04
C TYR A 79 -16.23 -1.03 -4.28
N LYS A 80 -17.40 -0.43 -4.45
CA LYS A 80 -17.67 0.61 -5.44
C LYS A 80 -17.78 1.94 -4.71
N ASP A 81 -16.67 2.40 -4.14
CA ASP A 81 -16.63 3.52 -3.18
C ASP A 81 -17.31 4.79 -3.72
N SER A 82 -17.28 5.04 -5.04
CA SER A 82 -17.99 6.18 -5.65
C SER A 82 -19.45 5.92 -6.00
N GLU A 83 -19.83 4.68 -6.32
CA GLU A 83 -21.20 4.34 -6.76
C GLU A 83 -22.12 3.90 -5.61
N ALA A 84 -21.57 3.21 -4.61
CA ALA A 84 -22.28 2.66 -3.46
C ALA A 84 -21.36 2.69 -2.23
N PRO A 85 -21.24 3.85 -1.56
CA PRO A 85 -20.48 3.98 -0.33
C PRO A 85 -20.94 2.95 0.71
N ASP A 86 -19.99 2.42 1.48
CA ASP A 86 -20.20 1.43 2.55
C ASP A 86 -20.73 0.05 2.12
N ALA A 87 -21.06 -0.14 0.83
CA ALA A 87 -21.46 -1.44 0.30
C ALA A 87 -20.23 -2.31 -0.02
N VAL A 88 -20.19 -3.50 0.56
CA VAL A 88 -19.15 -4.51 0.31
C VAL A 88 -19.72 -5.71 -0.45
N SER A 89 -18.92 -6.24 -1.36
CA SER A 89 -19.17 -7.53 -2.01
C SER A 89 -17.96 -8.43 -1.78
N THR A 90 -18.14 -9.48 -0.97
CA THR A 90 -17.13 -10.55 -0.85
C THR A 90 -17.21 -11.43 -2.08
N LEU A 91 -16.15 -11.43 -2.88
CA LEU A 91 -16.11 -12.14 -4.15
C LEU A 91 -15.58 -13.57 -4.00
N TRP A 92 -14.62 -13.74 -3.08
CA TRP A 92 -13.96 -15.01 -2.81
C TRP A 92 -13.58 -15.12 -1.34
N SER A 93 -13.51 -16.36 -0.84
CA SER A 93 -13.08 -16.70 0.51
C SER A 93 -12.27 -17.99 0.49
N ALA A 94 -11.26 -18.10 1.35
CA ALA A 94 -10.52 -19.33 1.57
C ALA A 94 -10.30 -19.58 3.06
N GLN A 95 -10.53 -20.82 3.49
CA GLN A 95 -10.40 -21.18 4.90
C GLN A 95 -8.98 -21.59 5.31
N ASN A 96 -8.26 -22.24 4.39
CA ASN A 96 -7.03 -22.96 4.69
C ASN A 96 -6.11 -23.11 3.45
N LEU A 97 -6.30 -22.25 2.45
CA LEU A 97 -5.48 -22.21 1.25
C LEU A 97 -4.74 -20.87 1.16
N GLU A 98 -3.52 -20.85 1.70
CA GLU A 98 -2.63 -19.69 1.61
C GLU A 98 -2.36 -19.32 0.14
N GLY A 99 -2.25 -18.02 -0.15
CA GLY A 99 -2.02 -17.51 -1.51
C GLY A 99 -3.26 -17.45 -2.40
N TYR A 100 -4.40 -18.03 -1.99
CA TYR A 100 -5.62 -18.05 -2.80
C TYR A 100 -6.20 -16.65 -3.00
N CYS A 101 -6.34 -15.87 -1.93
CA CYS A 101 -6.97 -14.55 -1.99
C CYS A 101 -6.08 -13.55 -2.75
N GLU A 102 -4.76 -13.65 -2.62
CA GLU A 102 -3.76 -12.87 -3.34
C GLU A 102 -3.82 -13.17 -4.83
N GLN A 103 -3.88 -14.46 -5.22
CA GLN A 103 -4.08 -14.83 -6.61
C GLN A 103 -5.39 -14.25 -7.16
N LYS A 104 -6.51 -14.42 -6.44
CA LYS A 104 -7.83 -13.94 -6.88
C LYS A 104 -7.91 -12.43 -6.98
N ALA A 105 -7.33 -11.70 -6.03
CA ALA A 105 -7.26 -10.25 -6.07
C ALA A 105 -6.47 -9.78 -7.29
N ASN A 106 -5.29 -10.37 -7.56
CA ASN A 106 -4.47 -10.03 -8.72
C ASN A 106 -5.20 -10.33 -10.05
N GLU A 107 -5.85 -11.49 -10.17
CA GLU A 107 -6.67 -11.84 -11.35
C GLU A 107 -7.80 -10.82 -11.56
N PHE A 108 -8.47 -10.41 -10.48
CA PHE A 108 -9.58 -9.46 -10.56
C PHE A 108 -9.12 -8.04 -10.88
N VAL A 109 -8.00 -7.60 -10.32
CA VAL A 109 -7.37 -6.32 -10.66
C VAL A 109 -6.96 -6.30 -12.14
N ALA A 110 -6.34 -7.36 -12.64
CA ALA A 110 -6.01 -7.48 -14.06
C ALA A 110 -7.27 -7.41 -14.95
N LYS A 111 -8.37 -8.01 -14.51
CA LYS A 111 -9.66 -7.91 -15.19
C LYS A 111 -10.22 -6.49 -15.21
N LEU A 112 -10.19 -5.78 -14.08
CA LEU A 112 -10.56 -4.36 -14.01
C LEU A 112 -9.70 -3.52 -14.97
N GLN A 113 -8.39 -3.76 -15.00
CA GLN A 113 -7.48 -3.10 -15.94
C GLN A 113 -7.84 -3.38 -17.40
N SER A 114 -8.17 -4.63 -17.74
CA SER A 114 -8.66 -4.97 -19.09
C SER A 114 -9.98 -4.28 -19.48
N TRP A 115 -10.73 -3.78 -18.49
CA TRP A 115 -11.95 -2.99 -18.67
C TRP A 115 -11.68 -1.48 -18.64
N GLY A 116 -10.42 -1.07 -18.62
CA GLY A 116 -9.98 0.32 -18.67
C GLY A 116 -9.80 0.98 -17.31
N TRP A 117 -9.82 0.24 -16.19
CA TRP A 117 -9.58 0.82 -14.88
C TRP A 117 -8.08 0.96 -14.61
N GLU A 118 -7.67 2.13 -14.13
CA GLU A 118 -6.30 2.36 -13.68
C GLU A 118 -6.17 1.95 -12.21
N CYS A 119 -5.45 0.86 -11.95
CA CYS A 119 -5.31 0.27 -10.62
C CYS A 119 -3.91 0.45 -10.02
N THR A 120 -3.84 0.73 -8.72
CA THR A 120 -2.58 0.85 -7.97
C THR A 120 -2.70 0.13 -6.63
N ALA A 121 -1.67 -0.64 -6.29
CA ALA A 121 -1.44 -1.19 -4.95
C ALA A 121 -1.39 -0.08 -3.89
N LYS A 122 -1.88 -0.34 -2.68
CA LYS A 122 -1.87 0.60 -1.54
C LYS A 122 -1.03 0.10 -0.40
#